data_AF-A0A518DY24-F1
#
_entry.id   AF-A0A518DY24-F1
#
_cell.length_a   1.000
_cell.length_b   1.000
_cell.length_c   1.000
_cell.angle_alpha   90.00
_cell.angle_beta   90.00
_cell.angle_gamma   90.00
#
_symmetry.space_group_name_H-M   'P 1'
#
loop_
_entity.id
_entity.type
_entity.pdbx_description
1 polymer ?
#
loop_
_entity_poly.entity_id
_entity_poly.type
_entity_poly.pdbx_seq_one_letter_code
_entity_poly.pdbx_strand_id
1 'polypeptide(L)'
;MSNPFDPMATANYAANLAFSQARFQKMYPEFFRWFGRKTPYDGRPLRQWMDRFSQHLFYGNPQAAVVVSQNPLLVAAYTEELDCVAMLKFPDITGITAPLSVGDRLLTVNTYQEYAKVVSDLQPGPRGRESWQNFKPILADLFSDDQARITYLKSKITEAQWIYAQQLGERYLVEKPGHVRDGCPLSCMFPGTPQRLWPNFHAREIPPNFSASLGALEFLRRDKQGRQVDFDTVTVLLDAVGIHPEIYERTVDFKFHYELQQDQYFHTEINGVRFAITKAKAHAYDNVGLAFDQERHGFTFKNLKAPS
;
A
#
# COMPACT_ATOMS: atom_id res chain seq x y z
N MET A 1 -9.17 5.06 -28.88
CA MET A 1 -9.84 3.88 -28.29
C MET A 1 -10.04 4.18 -26.82
N SER A 2 -11.28 4.11 -26.31
CA SER A 2 -11.56 4.33 -24.89
C SER A 2 -11.05 3.16 -24.06
N ASN A 3 -10.49 3.44 -22.89
CA ASN A 3 -10.11 2.41 -21.92
C ASN A 3 -11.39 1.79 -21.33
N PRO A 4 -11.62 0.46 -21.43
CA PRO A 4 -12.85 -0.16 -20.92
C PRO A 4 -12.98 -0.12 -19.39
N PHE A 5 -11.92 0.23 -18.66
CA PHE A 5 -11.93 0.38 -17.20
C PHE A 5 -11.99 1.84 -16.72
N ASP A 6 -11.84 2.79 -17.65
CA ASP A 6 -11.95 4.21 -17.40
C ASP A 6 -12.40 4.89 -18.72
N PRO A 7 -13.72 4.96 -19.00
CA PRO A 7 -14.22 5.52 -20.24
C PRO A 7 -13.98 7.03 -20.35
N MET A 8 -13.54 7.71 -19.27
CA MET A 8 -13.20 9.13 -19.26
C MET A 8 -11.69 9.39 -19.40
N ALA A 9 -10.84 8.40 -19.15
CA ALA A 9 -9.42 8.44 -19.53
C ALA A 9 -9.24 8.26 -21.04
N THR A 10 -9.62 9.28 -21.82
CA THR A 10 -8.99 9.52 -23.11
C THR A 10 -7.59 10.06 -22.83
N ALA A 11 -6.62 9.18 -22.60
CA ALA A 11 -5.23 9.55 -22.75
C ALA A 11 -5.07 10.00 -24.21
N ASN A 12 -4.75 11.29 -24.42
CA ASN A 12 -4.45 11.81 -25.77
C ASN A 12 -3.29 11.01 -26.44
N TYR A 13 -2.51 10.27 -25.64
CA TYR A 13 -1.45 9.38 -26.08
C TYR A 13 -1.43 8.10 -25.23
N ALA A 14 -1.92 6.98 -25.79
CA ALA A 14 -1.77 5.67 -25.16
C ALA A 14 -0.30 5.19 -25.25
N ALA A 15 0.21 4.61 -24.16
CA ALA A 15 1.58 4.09 -24.11
C ALA A 15 1.79 2.93 -25.10
N ASN A 16 0.81 2.04 -25.27
CA ASN A 16 0.87 0.85 -26.13
C ASN A 16 2.07 -0.06 -25.79
N LEU A 17 2.33 -0.28 -24.50
CA LEU A 17 3.41 -1.14 -24.03
C LEU A 17 2.88 -2.50 -23.57
N ALA A 18 3.67 -3.55 -23.79
CA ALA A 18 3.39 -4.88 -23.25
C ALA A 18 3.94 -5.03 -21.83
N PHE A 19 3.18 -5.65 -20.93
CA PHE A 19 3.66 -5.98 -19.59
C PHE A 19 4.56 -7.22 -19.60
N SER A 20 5.67 -7.16 -18.88
CA SER A 20 6.60 -8.28 -18.71
C SER A 20 6.35 -8.99 -17.39
N GLN A 21 5.69 -10.14 -17.46
CA GLN A 21 5.54 -11.03 -16.30
C GLN A 21 6.91 -11.47 -15.77
N ALA A 22 7.88 -11.75 -16.64
CA ALA A 22 9.21 -12.20 -16.25
C ALA A 22 9.94 -11.14 -15.40
N ARG A 23 9.89 -9.87 -15.80
CA ARG A 23 10.48 -8.78 -14.99
C ARG A 23 9.76 -8.59 -13.66
N PHE A 24 8.43 -8.64 -13.68
CA PHE A 24 7.65 -8.53 -12.44
C PHE A 24 7.94 -9.68 -11.47
N GLN A 25 8.02 -10.92 -11.96
CA GLN A 25 8.42 -12.08 -11.16
C GLN A 25 9.83 -11.96 -10.62
N LYS A 26 10.77 -11.41 -11.40
CA LYS A 26 12.14 -11.18 -10.95
C LYS A 26 12.20 -10.15 -9.81
N MET A 27 11.36 -9.11 -9.88
CA MET A 27 11.34 -8.02 -8.92
C MET A 27 10.56 -8.36 -7.64
N TYR A 28 9.50 -9.15 -7.78
CA TYR A 28 8.63 -9.56 -6.68
C TYR A 28 8.40 -11.08 -6.68
N PRO A 29 9.45 -11.88 -6.47
CA PRO A 29 9.37 -13.34 -6.55
C PRO A 29 8.39 -13.95 -5.52
N GLU A 30 8.13 -13.26 -4.41
CA GLU A 30 7.21 -13.68 -3.35
C GLU A 30 5.76 -13.88 -3.81
N PHE A 31 5.33 -13.24 -4.89
CA PHE A 31 4.00 -13.49 -5.49
C PHE A 31 3.96 -14.75 -6.37
N PHE A 32 5.10 -15.40 -6.62
CA PHE A 32 5.24 -16.55 -7.53
C PHE A 32 5.77 -17.81 -6.86
N ARG A 33 6.11 -17.76 -5.57
CA ARG A 33 6.58 -18.94 -4.82
C ARG A 33 5.47 -19.98 -4.70
N TRP A 34 5.87 -21.26 -4.66
CA TRP A 34 4.97 -22.39 -4.43
C TRP A 34 4.44 -22.42 -2.99
N PHE A 35 5.34 -22.24 -2.01
CA PHE A 35 5.01 -22.14 -0.59
C PHE A 35 5.10 -20.69 -0.12
N GLY A 36 4.17 -20.26 0.76
CA GLY A 36 4.16 -18.92 1.32
C GLY A 36 3.88 -17.81 0.29
N ARG A 37 3.18 -18.15 -0.79
CA ARG A 37 2.81 -17.20 -1.86
C ARG A 37 2.02 -16.04 -1.25
N LYS A 38 2.50 -14.81 -1.42
CA LYS A 38 1.69 -13.64 -1.08
C LYS A 38 0.51 -13.54 -2.04
N THR A 39 -0.69 -13.35 -1.51
CA THR A 39 -1.86 -13.02 -2.30
C THR A 39 -1.94 -11.50 -2.50
N PRO A 40 -2.45 -11.04 -3.66
CA PRO A 40 -2.83 -9.64 -3.82
C PRO A 40 -3.83 -9.21 -2.73
N TYR A 41 -3.79 -7.93 -2.37
CA TYR A 41 -4.54 -7.38 -1.22
C TYR A 41 -6.06 -7.57 -1.29
N ASP A 42 -6.63 -7.67 -2.49
CA ASP A 42 -8.07 -7.79 -2.70
C ASP A 42 -8.55 -9.24 -2.90
N GLY A 43 -7.68 -10.22 -2.65
CA GLY A 43 -7.97 -11.65 -2.79
C GLY A 43 -8.11 -12.14 -4.23
N ARG A 44 -7.99 -11.26 -5.24
CA ARG A 44 -8.06 -11.69 -6.64
C ARG A 44 -6.84 -12.52 -7.02
N PRO A 45 -6.97 -13.48 -7.95
CA PRO A 45 -5.83 -14.20 -8.49
C PRO A 45 -4.81 -13.25 -9.13
N LEU A 46 -3.52 -13.51 -8.93
CA LEU A 46 -2.43 -12.69 -9.49
C LEU A 46 -2.53 -12.54 -11.01
N ARG A 47 -3.05 -13.55 -11.72
CA ARG A 47 -3.26 -13.48 -13.18
C ARG A 47 -4.17 -12.32 -13.58
N GLN A 48 -5.27 -12.10 -12.84
CA GLN A 48 -6.17 -10.97 -13.13
C GLN A 48 -5.48 -9.63 -12.91
N TRP A 49 -4.56 -9.56 -11.95
CA TRP A 49 -3.73 -8.37 -11.75
C TRP A 49 -2.74 -8.15 -12.89
N MET A 50 -2.12 -9.21 -13.42
CA MET A 50 -1.24 -9.10 -14.60
C MET A 50 -1.99 -8.65 -15.86
N ASP A 51 -3.23 -9.10 -16.05
CA ASP A 51 -4.09 -8.64 -17.15
C ASP A 51 -4.37 -7.12 -17.00
N ARG A 52 -4.64 -6.66 -15.78
CA ARG A 52 -4.80 -5.23 -15.47
C ARG A 52 -3.52 -4.43 -15.67
N PHE A 53 -2.35 -4.98 -15.33
CA PHE A 53 -1.07 -4.32 -15.60
C PHE A 53 -0.79 -4.19 -17.09
N SER A 54 -1.15 -5.21 -17.86
CA SER A 54 -1.07 -5.19 -19.32
C SER A 54 -1.95 -4.07 -19.89
N GLN A 55 -3.20 -3.97 -19.43
CA GLN A 55 -4.11 -2.88 -19.84
C GLN A 55 -3.60 -1.51 -19.41
N HIS A 56 -3.05 -1.40 -18.20
CA HIS A 56 -2.46 -0.17 -17.69
C HIS A 56 -1.32 0.33 -18.56
N LEU A 57 -0.36 -0.54 -18.88
CA LEU A 57 0.77 -0.21 -19.75
C LEU A 57 0.35 0.01 -21.20
N PHE A 58 -0.77 -0.58 -21.64
CA PHE A 58 -1.29 -0.37 -22.98
C PHE A 58 -2.01 0.97 -23.11
N TYR A 59 -2.98 1.26 -22.24
CA TYR A 59 -3.88 2.42 -22.37
C TYR A 59 -3.44 3.67 -21.59
N GLY A 60 -2.59 3.50 -20.57
CA GLY A 60 -2.20 4.61 -19.70
C GLY A 60 -1.36 5.68 -20.39
N ASN A 61 -1.27 6.83 -19.73
CA ASN A 61 -0.57 8.02 -20.21
C ASN A 61 0.94 7.94 -19.87
N PRO A 62 1.84 7.85 -20.87
CA PRO A 62 3.28 7.79 -20.63
C PRO A 62 3.84 9.18 -20.28
N GLN A 63 4.56 9.28 -19.16
CA GLN A 63 5.14 10.53 -18.65
C GLN A 63 6.53 10.33 -18.04
N ALA A 64 7.16 11.45 -17.66
CA ALA A 64 8.47 11.47 -17.04
C ALA A 64 8.48 10.82 -15.65
N ALA A 65 9.50 10.03 -15.37
CA ALA A 65 9.88 9.62 -14.03
C ALA A 65 11.38 9.79 -13.85
N VAL A 66 11.84 10.25 -12.68
CA VAL A 66 13.27 10.51 -12.43
C VAL A 66 13.72 9.85 -11.14
N VAL A 67 14.88 9.22 -11.17
CA VAL A 67 15.50 8.65 -9.97
C VAL A 67 16.03 9.80 -9.10
N VAL A 68 15.62 9.85 -7.83
CA VAL A 68 16.00 10.91 -6.89
C VAL A 68 16.81 10.42 -5.69
N SER A 69 16.83 9.10 -5.44
CA SER A 69 17.70 8.47 -4.45
C SER A 69 18.00 7.03 -4.86
N GLN A 70 19.17 6.51 -4.48
CA GLN A 70 19.57 5.10 -4.69
C GLN A 70 19.47 4.26 -3.42
N ASN A 71 19.46 4.89 -2.24
CA ASN A 71 19.41 4.18 -0.96
C ASN A 71 18.46 4.89 0.03
N PRO A 72 17.19 4.46 0.11
CA PRO A 72 16.54 3.47 -0.76
C PRO A 72 16.37 3.99 -2.20
N LEU A 73 16.11 3.09 -3.17
CA LEU A 73 15.78 3.51 -4.53
C LEU A 73 14.44 4.25 -4.54
N LEU A 74 14.49 5.56 -4.81
CA LEU A 74 13.34 6.45 -4.90
C LEU A 74 13.21 7.01 -6.31
N VAL A 75 12.00 6.95 -6.87
CA VAL A 75 11.68 7.47 -8.19
C VAL A 75 10.49 8.42 -8.10
N ALA A 76 10.67 9.64 -8.56
CA ALA A 76 9.61 10.64 -8.67
C ALA A 76 8.85 10.42 -9.99
N ALA A 77 7.63 9.87 -9.92
CA ALA A 77 6.78 9.64 -11.09
C ALA A 77 5.85 10.84 -11.31
N TYR A 78 6.07 11.60 -12.38
CA TYR A 78 5.34 12.83 -12.68
C TYR A 78 4.00 12.57 -13.36
N THR A 79 3.02 13.45 -13.09
CA THR A 79 1.81 13.57 -13.87
C THR A 79 1.45 15.03 -14.14
N GLU A 80 1.21 15.38 -15.41
CA GLU A 80 0.71 16.70 -15.81
C GLU A 80 -0.72 16.97 -15.31
N GLU A 81 -1.54 15.93 -15.17
CA GLU A 81 -2.95 16.06 -14.75
C GLU A 81 -3.10 16.71 -13.37
N LEU A 82 -2.13 16.52 -12.49
CA LEU A 82 -2.09 17.12 -11.15
C LEU A 82 -0.92 18.09 -10.98
N ASP A 83 -0.02 18.20 -11.97
CA ASP A 83 1.23 18.93 -11.86
C ASP A 83 2.03 18.56 -10.60
N CYS A 84 2.18 17.26 -10.35
CA CYS A 84 2.86 16.76 -9.17
C CYS A 84 3.56 15.42 -9.44
N VAL A 85 4.30 14.93 -8.44
CA VAL A 85 4.91 13.59 -8.46
C VAL A 85 4.31 12.68 -7.39
N ALA A 86 4.24 11.39 -7.69
CA ALA A 86 4.14 10.34 -6.68
C ALA A 86 5.54 9.79 -6.42
N MET A 87 5.98 9.77 -5.17
CA MET A 87 7.29 9.25 -4.79
C MET A 87 7.22 7.74 -4.62
N LEU A 88 7.88 6.98 -5.49
CA LEU A 88 7.90 5.52 -5.47
C LEU A 88 9.17 5.01 -4.79
N LYS A 89 9.00 4.14 -3.80
CA LYS A 89 10.09 3.39 -3.17
C LYS A 89 10.10 1.96 -3.68
N PHE A 90 11.26 1.52 -4.15
CA PHE A 90 11.48 0.14 -4.56
C PHE A 90 12.27 -0.62 -3.49
N PRO A 91 12.05 -1.94 -3.34
CA PRO A 91 12.87 -2.76 -2.44
C PRO A 91 14.33 -2.80 -2.93
N ASP A 92 15.23 -3.27 -2.08
CA ASP A 92 16.65 -3.41 -2.41
C ASP A 92 16.87 -4.35 -3.61
N ILE A 93 16.92 -3.72 -4.79
CA ILE A 93 17.57 -3.92 -6.10
C ILE A 93 17.96 -5.35 -6.57
N THR A 94 17.42 -6.44 -6.02
CA THR A 94 17.74 -7.79 -6.54
C THR A 94 17.18 -8.05 -7.95
N GLY A 95 16.14 -7.29 -8.35
CA GLY A 95 15.45 -7.47 -9.62
C GLY A 95 15.88 -6.55 -10.77
N ILE A 96 16.53 -5.43 -10.49
CA ILE A 96 16.86 -4.41 -11.49
C ILE A 96 18.20 -4.77 -12.14
N THR A 97 18.20 -5.00 -13.45
CA THR A 97 19.35 -5.53 -14.20
C THR A 97 20.44 -4.50 -14.47
N ALA A 98 20.11 -3.21 -14.44
CA ALA A 98 21.04 -2.12 -14.68
C ALA A 98 21.09 -1.21 -13.44
N PRO A 99 22.28 -0.78 -12.98
CA PRO A 99 22.37 0.16 -11.87
C PRO A 99 21.73 1.49 -12.28
N LEU A 100 20.73 1.92 -11.51
CA LEU A 100 20.09 3.22 -11.66
C LEU A 100 20.82 4.26 -10.82
N SER A 101 21.09 5.42 -11.39
CA SER A 101 21.74 6.58 -10.76
C SER A 101 20.76 7.73 -10.55
N VAL A 102 21.03 8.59 -9.57
CA VAL A 102 20.26 9.83 -9.39
C VAL A 102 20.31 10.65 -10.69
N GLY A 103 19.16 11.14 -11.14
CA GLY A 103 18.99 11.84 -12.41
C GLY A 103 18.65 10.93 -13.59
N ASP A 104 18.71 9.61 -13.44
CA ASP A 104 18.30 8.69 -14.51
C ASP A 104 16.83 8.89 -14.88
N ARG A 105 16.58 8.94 -16.19
CA ARG A 105 15.27 9.18 -16.79
C ARG A 105 14.57 7.86 -17.06
N LEU A 106 13.44 7.67 -16.40
CA LEU A 106 12.54 6.53 -16.53
C LEU A 106 11.20 6.98 -17.11
N LEU A 107 10.46 6.05 -17.68
CA LEU A 107 9.12 6.25 -18.20
C LEU A 107 8.11 5.68 -17.20
N THR A 108 7.25 6.54 -16.66
CA THR A 108 6.05 6.09 -15.93
C THR A 108 4.88 6.03 -16.89
N VAL A 109 3.99 5.06 -16.71
CA VAL A 109 2.68 5.04 -17.36
C VAL A 109 1.63 5.24 -16.26
N ASN A 110 0.79 6.25 -16.43
CA ASN A 110 -0.17 6.68 -15.42
C ASN A 110 -1.60 6.35 -15.85
N THR A 111 -2.38 5.81 -14.92
CA THR A 111 -3.85 5.80 -14.99
C THR A 111 -4.41 6.56 -13.80
N TYR A 112 -5.64 7.04 -13.89
CA TYR A 112 -6.18 8.03 -12.95
C TYR A 112 -7.39 7.50 -12.20
N GLN A 113 -7.68 8.12 -11.07
CA GLN A 113 -8.84 7.76 -10.27
C GLN A 113 -9.44 8.99 -9.60
N GLU A 114 -10.76 9.08 -9.65
CA GLU A 114 -11.54 10.09 -8.95
C GLU A 114 -11.70 9.70 -7.48
N TYR A 115 -11.57 10.71 -6.61
CA TYR A 115 -11.86 10.62 -5.18
C TYR A 115 -12.54 11.91 -4.73
N ALA A 116 -13.16 11.88 -3.54
CA ALA A 116 -13.74 13.10 -2.96
C ALA A 116 -12.70 14.20 -2.67
N LYS A 117 -11.43 13.83 -2.46
CA LYS A 117 -10.30 14.73 -2.19
C LYS A 117 -9.02 14.16 -2.75
N VAL A 118 -8.08 15.04 -3.09
CA VAL A 118 -6.71 14.68 -3.45
C VAL A 118 -6.09 13.85 -2.31
N VAL A 119 -5.45 12.74 -2.68
CA VAL A 119 -4.82 11.87 -1.68
C VAL A 119 -3.64 12.55 -1.00
N SER A 120 -3.45 12.23 0.29
CA SER A 120 -2.59 13.00 1.21
C SER A 120 -1.12 13.07 0.82
N ASP A 121 -0.63 12.12 0.04
CA ASP A 121 0.76 12.08 -0.38
C ASP A 121 1.02 12.96 -1.61
N LEU A 122 0.00 13.33 -2.38
CA LEU A 122 0.15 14.21 -3.55
C LEU A 122 0.05 15.68 -3.16
N GLN A 123 0.74 16.53 -3.91
CA GLN A 123 0.71 17.99 -3.75
C GLN A 123 0.53 18.61 -5.12
N PRO A 124 -0.73 18.79 -5.57
CA PRO A 124 -1.01 19.32 -6.89
C PRO A 124 -0.35 20.69 -7.09
N GLY A 125 0.26 20.86 -8.25
CA GLY A 125 0.87 22.11 -8.67
C GLY A 125 -0.08 23.01 -9.46
N PRO A 126 0.32 24.26 -9.70
CA PRO A 126 -0.51 25.26 -10.37
C PRO A 126 -0.82 24.96 -11.84
N ARG A 127 -0.16 23.98 -12.47
CA ARG A 127 -0.41 23.58 -13.87
C ARG A 127 -1.35 22.38 -14.01
N GLY A 128 -1.91 21.87 -12.90
CA GLY A 128 -2.82 20.73 -12.90
C GLY A 128 -4.17 21.05 -13.55
N ARG A 129 -4.89 20.01 -13.99
CA ARG A 129 -6.21 20.13 -14.66
C ARG A 129 -7.40 19.86 -13.72
N GLU A 130 -7.16 19.73 -12.41
CA GLU A 130 -8.12 19.50 -11.32
C GLU A 130 -9.12 18.33 -11.48
N SER A 131 -8.97 17.51 -12.51
CA SER A 131 -9.97 16.48 -12.87
C SER A 131 -9.78 15.17 -12.10
N TRP A 132 -8.65 14.99 -11.43
CA TRP A 132 -8.28 13.74 -10.78
C TRP A 132 -7.82 14.01 -9.35
N GLN A 133 -7.90 12.99 -8.49
CA GLN A 133 -7.50 13.11 -7.08
C GLN A 133 -6.46 12.06 -6.68
N ASN A 134 -6.27 11.04 -7.51
CA ASN A 134 -5.19 10.09 -7.39
C ASN A 134 -4.79 9.59 -8.78
N PHE A 135 -3.61 8.98 -8.86
CA PHE A 135 -3.16 8.26 -10.04
C PHE A 135 -2.34 7.04 -9.64
N LYS A 136 -2.24 6.09 -10.56
CA LYS A 136 -1.45 4.87 -10.41
C LYS A 136 -0.26 4.94 -11.39
N PRO A 137 0.97 5.17 -10.90
CA PRO A 137 2.16 5.12 -11.75
C PRO A 137 2.73 3.70 -11.83
N ILE A 138 3.06 3.23 -13.03
CA ILE A 138 3.84 2.00 -13.25
C ILE A 138 5.06 2.36 -14.10
N LEU A 139 6.27 2.04 -13.62
CA LEU A 139 7.52 2.30 -14.35
C LEU A 139 7.69 1.29 -15.50
N ALA A 140 7.50 1.75 -16.73
CA ALA A 140 7.62 0.92 -17.93
C ALA A 140 9.02 0.30 -18.08
N ASP A 141 10.08 1.05 -17.75
CA ASP A 141 11.46 0.55 -17.76
C ASP A 141 11.66 -0.71 -16.92
N LEU A 142 10.89 -0.84 -15.83
CA LEU A 142 10.98 -1.95 -14.90
C LEU A 142 10.03 -3.10 -15.25
N PHE A 143 8.91 -2.81 -15.91
CA PHE A 143 7.82 -3.77 -16.08
C PHE A 143 7.41 -4.04 -17.54
N SER A 144 8.16 -3.57 -18.53
CA SER A 144 7.94 -3.85 -19.95
C SER A 144 9.22 -4.29 -20.65
N ASP A 145 9.08 -5.24 -21.58
CA ASP A 145 10.18 -5.68 -22.45
C ASP A 145 10.33 -4.83 -23.73
N ASP A 146 9.39 -3.92 -24.01
CA ASP A 146 9.37 -3.13 -25.24
C ASP A 146 10.28 -1.89 -25.15
N GLN A 147 11.60 -2.14 -25.15
CA GLN A 147 12.62 -1.11 -25.00
C GLN A 147 12.62 -0.10 -26.17
N ALA A 148 12.27 -0.55 -27.38
CA ALA A 148 12.16 0.34 -28.53
C ALA A 148 11.03 1.35 -28.36
N ARG A 149 9.84 0.89 -27.93
CA ARG A 149 8.71 1.79 -27.65
C ARG A 149 8.98 2.71 -26.46
N ILE A 150 9.60 2.21 -25.39
CA ILE A 150 10.00 3.04 -24.24
C ILE A 150 10.93 4.17 -24.69
N THR A 151 11.97 3.84 -25.48
CA THR A 151 12.93 4.82 -26.01
C THR A 151 12.23 5.86 -26.86
N TYR A 152 11.33 5.41 -27.75
CA TYR A 152 10.51 6.30 -28.56
C TYR A 152 9.65 7.26 -27.70
N LEU A 153 8.94 6.74 -26.70
CA LEU A 153 8.10 7.56 -25.81
C LEU A 153 8.92 8.56 -24.99
N LYS A 154 10.07 8.15 -24.46
CA LYS A 154 11.00 9.05 -23.76
C LYS A 154 11.48 10.19 -24.68
N SER A 155 11.71 9.91 -25.97
CA SER A 155 12.11 10.95 -26.94
C SER A 155 11.03 12.01 -27.21
N LYS A 156 9.77 11.74 -26.86
CA LYS A 156 8.66 12.69 -26.98
C LYS A 156 8.49 13.57 -25.73
N ILE A 157 9.13 13.21 -24.62
CA ILE A 157 9.13 14.00 -23.39
C ILE A 157 10.19 15.08 -23.51
N THR A 158 9.78 16.34 -23.37
CA THR A 158 10.67 17.49 -23.52
C THR A 158 11.71 17.55 -22.39
N GLU A 159 12.88 18.13 -22.67
CA GLU A 159 13.92 18.36 -21.68
C GLU A 159 13.41 19.16 -20.47
N ALA A 160 12.58 20.17 -20.70
CA ALA A 160 11.96 20.96 -19.66
C ALA A 160 11.09 20.11 -18.73
N GLN A 161 10.37 19.12 -19.26
CA GLN A 161 9.54 18.21 -18.45
C GLN A 161 10.40 17.28 -17.58
N TRP A 162 11.54 16.78 -18.10
CA TRP A 162 12.47 15.98 -17.31
C TRP A 162 13.05 16.76 -16.14
N ILE A 163 13.58 17.96 -16.41
CA ILE A 163 14.14 18.85 -15.38
C ILE A 163 13.07 19.20 -14.34
N TYR A 164 11.86 19.51 -14.79
CA TYR A 164 10.77 19.89 -13.91
C TYR A 164 10.29 18.73 -13.02
N ALA A 165 10.18 17.51 -13.57
CA ALA A 165 9.87 16.32 -12.78
C ALA A 165 10.93 16.03 -11.72
N GLN A 166 12.21 16.23 -12.04
CA GLN A 166 13.31 16.13 -11.08
C GLN A 166 13.18 17.16 -9.96
N GLN A 167 12.97 18.44 -10.30
CA GLN A 167 12.79 19.52 -9.32
C GLN A 167 11.59 19.27 -8.39
N LEU A 168 10.48 18.76 -8.91
CA LEU A 168 9.33 18.35 -8.10
C LEU A 168 9.68 17.19 -7.17
N GLY A 169 10.44 16.20 -7.66
CA GLY A 169 10.92 15.09 -6.85
C GLY A 169 11.83 15.52 -5.70
N GLU A 170 12.79 16.41 -5.97
CA GLU A 170 13.70 16.98 -4.96
C GLU A 170 12.92 17.79 -3.91
N ARG A 171 11.97 18.63 -4.35
CA ARG A 171 11.08 19.38 -3.45
C ARG A 171 10.23 18.44 -2.59
N TYR A 172 9.67 17.40 -3.19
CA TYR A 172 8.85 16.41 -2.50
C TYR A 172 9.58 15.78 -1.32
N LEU A 173 10.87 15.43 -1.48
CA LEU A 173 11.68 14.84 -0.42
C LEU A 173 11.83 15.77 0.79
N VAL A 174 11.84 17.08 0.57
CA VAL A 174 11.92 18.10 1.64
C VAL A 174 10.56 18.33 2.29
N GLU A 175 9.51 18.46 1.49
CA GLU A 175 8.17 18.85 1.98
C GLU A 175 7.37 17.68 2.56
N LYS A 176 7.57 16.45 2.05
CA LYS A 176 6.87 15.24 2.48
C LYS A 176 7.82 14.08 2.77
N PRO A 177 8.75 14.23 3.72
CA PRO A 177 9.72 13.19 4.04
C PRO A 177 9.00 11.90 4.47
N GLY A 178 9.43 10.78 3.90
CA GLY A 178 8.92 9.45 4.22
C GLY A 178 7.53 9.11 3.68
N HIS A 179 6.82 10.03 3.03
CA HIS A 179 5.54 9.74 2.36
C HIS A 179 5.83 9.14 0.98
N VAL A 180 6.17 7.85 0.95
CA VAL A 180 6.52 7.16 -0.29
C VAL A 180 5.55 6.03 -0.53
N ARG A 181 5.13 5.85 -1.78
CA ARG A 181 4.35 4.69 -2.21
C ARG A 181 5.28 3.51 -2.43
N ASP A 182 4.72 2.31 -2.33
CA ASP A 182 5.41 1.12 -2.81
C ASP A 182 5.44 1.13 -4.35
N GLY A 183 6.62 0.97 -4.94
CA GLY A 183 6.83 0.91 -6.39
C GLY A 183 6.23 -0.34 -7.06
N CYS A 184 5.73 -1.30 -6.29
CA CYS A 184 5.07 -2.49 -6.81
C CYS A 184 3.77 -2.14 -7.56
N PRO A 185 3.55 -2.65 -8.79
CA PRO A 185 2.29 -2.47 -9.53
C PRO A 185 1.01 -2.84 -8.77
N LEU A 186 1.10 -3.70 -7.75
CA LEU A 186 -0.03 -4.10 -6.89
C LEU A 186 -0.41 -3.02 -5.87
N SER A 187 0.51 -2.12 -5.51
CA SER A 187 0.36 -1.20 -4.38
C SER A 187 0.68 0.26 -4.70
N CYS A 188 1.25 0.57 -5.87
CA CYS A 188 1.65 1.93 -6.27
C CYS A 188 0.50 2.95 -6.40
N MET A 189 -0.75 2.51 -6.33
CA MET A 189 -1.92 3.40 -6.26
C MET A 189 -2.27 3.84 -4.84
N PHE A 190 -1.78 3.14 -3.81
CA PHE A 190 -2.07 3.47 -2.43
C PHE A 190 -1.20 4.65 -2.00
N PRO A 191 -1.79 5.68 -1.35
CA PRO A 191 -1.04 6.85 -0.90
C PRO A 191 0.09 6.48 0.05
N GLY A 192 1.25 7.10 -0.12
CA GLY A 192 2.37 6.96 0.80
C GLY A 192 2.02 7.55 2.17
N THR A 193 2.26 6.77 3.23
CA THR A 193 2.19 7.26 4.61
C THR A 193 3.62 7.40 5.16
N PRO A 194 3.88 8.36 6.06
CA PRO A 194 5.21 8.52 6.63
C PRO A 194 5.56 7.25 7.40
N GLN A 195 6.67 6.61 7.02
CA GLN A 195 7.17 5.38 7.67
C GLN A 195 7.30 5.52 9.20
N ARG A 196 7.38 6.75 9.74
CA ARG A 196 7.41 7.05 11.19
C ARG A 196 6.17 6.61 11.99
N LEU A 197 5.07 6.23 11.35
CA LEU A 197 3.90 5.67 12.05
C LEU A 197 3.85 4.15 12.07
N TRP A 198 4.86 3.47 11.53
CA TRP A 198 5.10 2.07 11.88
C TRP A 198 5.89 2.10 13.19
N PRO A 199 5.34 1.66 14.33
CA PRO A 199 6.10 1.61 15.57
C PRO A 199 7.42 0.88 15.29
N ASN A 200 8.54 1.55 15.58
CA ASN A 200 9.87 0.95 15.52
C ASN A 200 9.94 -0.16 16.56
N PHE A 201 9.45 -1.35 16.22
CA PHE A 201 9.80 -2.56 16.93
C PHE A 201 11.27 -2.81 16.62
N HIS A 202 12.13 -2.52 17.59
CA HIS A 202 13.52 -2.96 17.52
C HIS A 202 13.50 -4.48 17.34
N ALA A 203 13.91 -4.94 16.15
CA ALA A 203 14.04 -6.33 15.77
C ALA A 203 15.21 -6.98 16.52
N ARG A 204 15.10 -7.09 17.84
CA ARG A 204 15.76 -8.15 18.59
C ARG A 204 14.63 -9.08 19.01
N GLU A 205 14.56 -10.21 18.31
CA GLU A 205 13.63 -11.33 18.55
C GLU A 205 12.20 -11.21 18.01
N ILE A 206 12.05 -10.84 16.72
CA ILE A 206 10.79 -11.10 16.00
C ILE A 206 10.95 -12.43 15.23
N PRO A 207 10.12 -13.46 15.49
CA PRO A 207 10.14 -14.69 14.70
C PRO A 207 9.79 -14.42 13.22
N PRO A 208 10.28 -15.24 12.27
CA PRO A 208 10.32 -14.92 10.83
C PRO A 208 8.98 -14.77 10.09
N ASN A 209 7.83 -14.74 10.77
CA ASN A 209 6.49 -14.87 10.16
C ASN A 209 5.57 -13.66 10.38
N PHE A 210 6.09 -12.48 10.72
CA PHE A 210 5.27 -11.30 11.04
C PHE A 210 4.96 -10.44 9.79
N SER A 211 3.70 -10.38 9.35
CA SER A 211 3.18 -9.30 8.50
C SER A 211 1.66 -9.13 8.66
N ALA A 212 1.20 -7.95 9.08
CA ALA A 212 -0.22 -7.61 9.06
C ALA A 212 -0.65 -7.19 7.64
N SER A 213 -1.71 -7.80 7.10
CA SER A 213 -2.25 -7.44 5.79
C SER A 213 -3.33 -6.36 5.90
N LEU A 214 -3.24 -5.32 5.08
CA LEU A 214 -4.21 -4.22 4.97
C LEU A 214 -5.66 -4.69 4.70
N GLY A 215 -5.86 -5.90 4.16
CA GLY A 215 -7.18 -6.50 3.93
C GLY A 215 -8.00 -6.69 5.21
N ALA A 216 -7.35 -6.85 6.37
CA ALA A 216 -8.03 -6.92 7.67
C ALA A 216 -8.67 -5.57 8.07
N LEU A 217 -8.10 -4.44 7.62
CA LEU A 217 -8.61 -3.10 7.90
C LEU A 217 -9.80 -2.73 7.01
N GLU A 218 -9.87 -3.24 5.78
CA GLU A 218 -11.00 -2.98 4.88
C GLU A 218 -12.24 -3.82 5.20
N PHE A 219 -12.06 -5.02 5.73
CA PHE A 219 -13.16 -5.88 6.18
C PHE A 219 -14.00 -5.21 7.27
N LEU A 220 -13.35 -4.55 8.23
CA LEU A 220 -13.99 -3.78 9.31
C LEU A 220 -14.78 -2.55 8.80
N ARG A 221 -14.49 -2.07 7.59
CA ARG A 221 -15.15 -0.90 7.00
C ARG A 221 -16.49 -1.22 6.34
N ARG A 222 -16.78 -2.49 6.04
CA ARG A 222 -17.96 -2.89 5.25
C ARG A 222 -19.19 -3.27 6.07
N ASP A 223 -19.09 -3.43 7.38
CA ASP A 223 -20.25 -3.78 8.20
C ASP A 223 -21.11 -2.54 8.51
N LYS A 224 -22.06 -2.25 7.61
CA LYS A 224 -23.06 -1.19 7.72
C LYS A 224 -24.28 -1.64 8.52
N GLN A 225 -24.07 -2.08 9.75
CA GLN A 225 -25.16 -2.21 10.73
C GLN A 225 -24.79 -1.55 12.06
N GLY A 226 -24.82 -0.22 12.05
CA GLY A 226 -25.35 0.55 13.18
C GLY A 226 -24.51 0.67 14.46
N ARG A 227 -23.18 0.49 14.44
CA ARG A 227 -22.32 0.96 15.54
C ARG A 227 -21.08 1.69 15.05
N GLN A 228 -20.95 2.94 15.50
CA GLN A 228 -19.78 3.78 15.31
C GLN A 228 -18.65 3.21 16.18
N VAL A 229 -17.73 2.48 15.55
CA VAL A 229 -16.51 2.04 16.23
C VAL A 229 -15.50 3.17 16.13
N ASP A 230 -15.25 3.82 17.26
CA ASP A 230 -14.22 4.84 17.44
C ASP A 230 -12.83 4.24 17.16
N PHE A 231 -12.09 4.86 16.23
CA PHE A 231 -10.85 4.35 15.63
C PHE A 231 -9.75 4.08 16.67
N ASP A 232 -9.80 4.75 17.82
CA ASP A 232 -8.87 4.53 18.94
C ASP A 232 -9.03 3.15 19.60
N THR A 233 -10.11 2.42 19.29
CA THR A 233 -10.41 1.09 19.84
C THR A 233 -9.83 -0.05 18.98
N VAL A 234 -9.54 0.20 17.69
CA VAL A 234 -9.20 -0.86 16.72
C VAL A 234 -7.69 -1.11 16.62
N THR A 235 -6.87 -0.11 16.95
CA THR A 235 -5.41 -0.19 16.86
C THR A 235 -4.82 -1.27 17.76
N VAL A 236 -5.56 -1.71 18.78
CA VAL A 236 -5.03 -2.63 19.80
C VAL A 236 -5.45 -4.10 19.58
N LEU A 237 -6.33 -4.36 18.62
CA LEU A 237 -6.85 -5.71 18.35
C LEU A 237 -6.22 -6.40 17.14
N LEU A 238 -5.51 -5.66 16.29
CA LEU A 238 -5.03 -6.19 15.01
C LEU A 238 -3.56 -6.63 15.00
N ASP A 239 -2.82 -6.40 16.09
CA ASP A 239 -1.47 -7.00 16.26
C ASP A 239 -1.54 -8.48 16.65
N ALA A 240 -2.73 -8.97 17.01
CA ALA A 240 -2.92 -10.23 17.71
C ALA A 240 -3.13 -11.48 16.81
N VAL A 241 -3.46 -11.31 15.54
CA VAL A 241 -4.26 -12.34 14.82
C VAL A 241 -3.48 -13.06 13.73
N GLY A 242 -2.25 -12.65 13.45
CA GLY A 242 -1.46 -13.21 12.35
C GLY A 242 -0.71 -14.51 12.66
N ILE A 243 -0.68 -15.01 13.91
CA ILE A 243 0.47 -15.82 14.37
C ILE A 243 0.15 -17.20 14.93
N HIS A 244 -1.09 -17.53 15.29
CA HIS A 244 -1.38 -18.86 15.85
C HIS A 244 -2.56 -19.58 15.17
N PRO A 245 -2.28 -20.60 14.32
CA PRO A 245 -3.29 -21.54 13.79
C PRO A 245 -4.09 -22.28 14.89
N GLU A 246 -3.58 -22.29 16.12
CA GLU A 246 -4.17 -23.01 17.24
C GLU A 246 -5.31 -22.24 17.95
N ILE A 247 -5.44 -20.94 17.68
CA ILE A 247 -6.54 -20.10 18.19
C ILE A 247 -7.83 -20.36 17.40
N TYR A 248 -7.72 -20.92 16.18
CA TYR A 248 -8.86 -21.17 15.30
C TYR A 248 -9.76 -22.31 15.82
N GLU A 249 -9.28 -23.19 16.71
CA GLU A 249 -10.02 -24.42 17.04
C GLU A 249 -10.78 -24.40 18.38
N ARG A 250 -10.77 -23.29 19.15
CA ARG A 250 -11.38 -23.29 20.50
C ARG A 250 -12.11 -21.99 20.85
N THR A 251 -13.28 -22.13 21.47
CA THR A 251 -13.86 -21.06 22.31
C THR A 251 -12.97 -20.90 23.54
N VAL A 252 -12.34 -19.74 23.71
CA VAL A 252 -11.50 -19.43 24.87
C VAL A 252 -12.28 -18.50 25.78
N ASP A 253 -12.51 -18.91 27.02
CA ASP A 253 -13.09 -18.05 28.04
C ASP A 253 -12.00 -17.18 28.67
N PHE A 254 -12.25 -15.87 28.76
CA PHE A 254 -11.28 -14.88 29.19
C PHE A 254 -11.47 -14.55 30.68
N LYS A 255 -10.38 -14.55 31.45
CA LYS A 255 -10.28 -13.87 32.76
C LYS A 255 -9.07 -12.96 32.74
N PHE A 256 -9.30 -11.65 32.85
CA PHE A 256 -8.22 -10.68 32.92
C PHE A 256 -7.62 -10.69 34.32
N HIS A 257 -6.32 -11.01 34.40
CA HIS A 257 -5.50 -10.76 35.59
C HIS A 257 -4.62 -9.54 35.31
N TYR A 258 -4.70 -8.55 36.20
CA TYR A 258 -4.10 -7.24 35.99
C TYR A 258 -2.70 -7.16 36.60
N GLU A 259 -1.69 -6.81 35.80
CA GLU A 259 -0.36 -6.39 36.30
C GLU A 259 -0.06 -4.96 35.83
N LEU A 260 0.25 -4.07 36.77
CA LEU A 260 0.47 -2.65 36.52
C LEU A 260 1.88 -2.42 35.96
N GLN A 261 2.00 -2.15 34.65
CA GLN A 261 3.18 -1.48 34.10
C GLN A 261 2.80 -0.46 33.01
N GLN A 262 3.31 0.77 33.18
CA GLN A 262 3.24 1.97 32.33
C GLN A 262 1.87 2.69 32.23
N ASP A 263 1.93 4.03 32.23
CA ASP A 263 0.89 4.87 32.85
C ASP A 263 -0.44 5.03 32.10
N GLN A 264 -0.61 4.48 30.89
CA GLN A 264 -1.81 4.75 30.06
C GLN A 264 -2.58 3.52 29.60
N TYR A 265 -2.03 2.32 29.75
CA TYR A 265 -2.61 1.09 29.21
C TYR A 265 -2.62 -0.03 30.26
N PHE A 266 -3.58 -0.93 30.16
CA PHE A 266 -3.52 -2.27 30.72
C PHE A 266 -3.11 -3.22 29.61
N HIS A 267 -2.23 -4.17 29.93
CA HIS A 267 -1.80 -5.21 29.01
C HIS A 267 -2.28 -6.58 29.52
N THR A 268 -2.62 -7.48 28.61
CA THR A 268 -2.79 -8.90 28.91
C THR A 268 -2.18 -9.72 27.78
N GLU A 269 -1.68 -10.92 28.08
CA GLU A 269 -1.10 -11.83 27.09
C GLU A 269 -1.80 -13.19 27.18
N ILE A 270 -2.23 -13.72 26.05
CA ILE A 270 -2.95 -14.99 25.96
C ILE A 270 -2.37 -15.79 24.81
N ASN A 271 -1.83 -16.97 25.10
CA ASN A 271 -1.21 -17.84 24.09
C ASN A 271 -0.18 -17.10 23.21
N GLY A 272 0.66 -16.25 23.83
CA GLY A 272 1.68 -15.45 23.14
C GLY A 272 1.14 -14.20 22.42
N VAL A 273 -0.15 -13.92 22.54
CA VAL A 273 -0.81 -12.78 21.90
C VAL A 273 -1.07 -11.69 22.92
N ARG A 274 -0.46 -10.51 22.72
CA ARG A 274 -0.64 -9.35 23.61
C ARG A 274 -1.82 -8.49 23.17
N PHE A 275 -2.66 -8.18 24.13
CA PHE A 275 -3.75 -7.21 24.02
C PHE A 275 -3.43 -6.04 24.95
N ALA A 276 -3.84 -4.84 24.55
CA ALA A 276 -3.83 -3.69 25.44
C ALA A 276 -5.20 -2.99 25.47
N ILE A 277 -5.45 -2.21 26.51
CA ILE A 277 -6.63 -1.35 26.59
C ILE A 277 -6.26 -0.08 27.34
N THR A 278 -6.74 1.07 26.87
CA THR A 278 -6.46 2.33 27.57
C THR A 278 -7.13 2.31 28.94
N LYS A 279 -6.47 2.89 29.96
CA LYS A 279 -7.05 3.02 31.30
C LYS A 279 -8.41 3.72 31.28
N ALA A 280 -8.57 4.70 30.40
CA ALA A 280 -9.82 5.43 30.20
C ALA A 280 -10.98 4.54 29.72
N LYS A 281 -10.72 3.46 28.97
CA LYS A 281 -11.75 2.55 28.45
C LYS A 281 -11.88 1.26 29.25
N ALA A 282 -10.91 0.89 30.09
CA ALA A 282 -10.87 -0.38 30.81
C ALA A 282 -12.16 -0.76 31.55
N HIS A 283 -12.80 0.21 32.20
CA HIS A 283 -14.06 -0.01 32.94
C HIS A 283 -15.23 -0.45 32.04
N ALA A 284 -15.25 -0.02 30.77
CA ALA A 284 -16.30 -0.39 29.81
C ALA A 284 -16.13 -1.80 29.24
N TYR A 285 -14.94 -2.40 29.44
CA TYR A 285 -14.59 -3.72 28.94
C TYR A 285 -14.28 -4.72 30.06
N ASP A 286 -14.59 -4.35 31.30
CA ASP A 286 -14.50 -5.28 32.43
C ASP A 286 -15.47 -6.45 32.20
N ASN A 287 -14.95 -7.67 32.13
CA ASN A 287 -15.68 -8.90 31.80
C ASN A 287 -16.20 -8.99 30.36
N VAL A 288 -15.50 -8.38 29.39
CA VAL A 288 -15.77 -8.60 27.97
C VAL A 288 -14.84 -9.68 27.43
N GLY A 289 -15.41 -10.79 26.94
CA GLY A 289 -14.70 -11.79 26.16
C GLY A 289 -14.58 -11.37 24.69
N LEU A 290 -13.50 -11.78 24.04
CA LEU A 290 -13.24 -11.52 22.63
C LEU A 290 -13.25 -12.84 21.86
N ALA A 291 -14.27 -13.10 21.06
CA ALA A 291 -14.33 -14.31 20.23
C ALA A 291 -14.07 -13.96 18.76
N PHE A 292 -13.33 -14.80 18.06
CA PHE A 292 -13.23 -14.73 16.60
C PHE A 292 -14.30 -15.60 15.97
N ASP A 293 -15.19 -14.99 15.19
CA ASP A 293 -16.19 -15.67 14.38
C ASP A 293 -15.57 -16.05 13.04
N GLN A 294 -15.41 -17.35 12.81
CA GLN A 294 -14.80 -17.88 11.59
C GLN A 294 -15.66 -17.66 10.35
N GLU A 295 -16.98 -17.82 10.46
CA GLU A 295 -17.89 -17.69 9.32
C GLU A 295 -17.95 -16.24 8.84
N ARG A 296 -17.85 -15.31 9.78
CA ARG A 296 -17.89 -13.88 9.51
C ARG A 296 -16.51 -13.24 9.42
N HIS A 297 -15.42 -14.00 9.53
CA HIS A 297 -14.04 -13.48 9.54
C HIS A 297 -13.87 -12.23 10.43
N GLY A 298 -14.50 -12.21 11.61
CA GLY A 298 -14.64 -11.00 12.42
C GLY A 298 -14.51 -11.25 13.91
N PHE A 299 -14.13 -10.22 14.66
CA PHE A 299 -14.13 -10.25 16.12
C PHE A 299 -15.50 -9.88 16.68
N THR A 300 -15.94 -10.62 17.68
CA THR A 300 -17.14 -10.32 18.46
C THR A 300 -16.74 -10.09 19.91
N PHE A 301 -17.31 -9.05 20.50
CA PHE A 301 -17.18 -8.79 21.92
C PHE A 301 -18.40 -9.36 22.63
N LYS A 302 -18.18 -10.28 23.56
CA LYS A 302 -19.25 -10.86 24.38
C LYS A 302 -19.13 -10.33 25.80
N ASN A 303 -20.16 -9.68 26.29
CA ASN A 303 -20.23 -9.34 27.71
C ASN A 303 -20.46 -10.65 28.50
N LEU A 304 -19.47 -11.07 29.29
CA LEU A 304 -19.50 -12.33 30.05
C LEU A 304 -20.44 -12.25 31.28
N LYS A 305 -20.91 -11.04 31.63
CA LYS A 305 -21.93 -10.83 32.68
C LYS A 305 -23.36 -10.81 32.14
N ALA A 306 -23.56 -10.72 30.82
CA ALA A 306 -24.91 -10.79 30.25
C ALA A 306 -25.42 -12.24 30.35
N PRO A 307 -26.64 -12.48 30.88
CA PRO A 307 -27.23 -13.81 30.86
C PRO A 307 -27.32 -14.30 29.41
N SER A 308 -26.89 -15.56 29.21
CA SER A 308 -26.89 -16.26 27.93
C SER A 308 -28.27 -16.40 27.31
#